data_AF-A0A1Q9E2S2-F1
#
_entry.id   AF-A0A1Q9E2S2-F1
#
_cell.length_a   1.000
_cell.length_b   1.000
_cell.length_c   1.000
_cell.angle_alpha   90.00
_cell.angle_beta   90.00
_cell.angle_gamma   90.00
#
_symmetry.space_group_name_H-M   'P 1'
#
loop_
_entity.id
_entity.type
_entity.pdbx_description
1 polymer ?
#
loop_
_entity_poly.entity_id
_entity_poly.type
_entity_poly.pdbx_seq_one_letter_code
_entity_poly.pdbx_strand_id
1 'polypeptide(L)'
;MLASLRRAAPLVLDGKEGVQEVLPQLEALTSSYSAPAEILAVGQKGTFTAMELLAALRRKGEQRAVPCVRLTKVDAATVEAATKHRQTFRIQGYNHYRLALPSSENWLDVSTLSRWDSAESDKLLVGNNTSVMPLAKAIAGRVKPLPKNQVLLVETVLRGDRDQKRLRVSHLANAVARASAWQVRPVDATKPTRPFDCAVRIRTTGPESPILQVAILPIGAQPQLPEETPQ
;
A
#
# COMPACT_ATOMS: atom_id res chain seq x y z
N MET A 1 34.60 -7.79 -0.48
CA MET A 1 33.82 -8.99 -0.82
C MET A 1 32.36 -8.71 -0.49
N LEU A 2 31.53 -8.37 -1.48
CA LEU A 2 30.10 -8.22 -1.30
C LEU A 2 29.49 -9.62 -1.30
N ALA A 3 29.20 -10.15 -0.12
CA ALA A 3 28.38 -11.35 -0.01
C ALA A 3 27.08 -11.09 -0.78
N SER A 4 26.84 -11.88 -1.82
CA SER A 4 25.56 -11.93 -2.51
C SER A 4 24.51 -12.35 -1.48
N LEU A 5 23.88 -11.35 -0.84
CA LEU A 5 22.75 -11.55 0.04
C LEU A 5 21.69 -12.26 -0.81
N ARG A 6 21.53 -13.57 -0.60
CA ARG A 6 20.44 -14.35 -1.19
C ARG A 6 19.15 -13.67 -0.76
N ARG A 7 18.59 -12.88 -1.67
CA ARG A 7 17.30 -12.23 -1.47
C ARG A 7 16.27 -13.36 -1.35
N ALA A 8 15.62 -13.44 -0.21
CA ALA A 8 14.56 -14.44 0.00
C ALA A 8 13.51 -14.30 -1.10
N ALA A 9 12.97 -15.44 -1.56
CA ALA A 9 11.93 -15.42 -2.57
C ALA A 9 10.71 -14.61 -2.08
N PRO A 10 10.06 -13.82 -2.95
CA PRO A 10 8.91 -13.04 -2.54
C PRO A 10 7.74 -13.93 -2.12
N LEU A 11 6.96 -13.47 -1.13
CA LEU A 11 5.70 -14.09 -0.78
C LEU A 11 4.65 -13.74 -1.84
N VAL A 12 4.28 -14.71 -2.67
CA VAL A 12 3.31 -14.52 -3.76
C VAL A 12 1.89 -14.77 -3.28
N LEU A 13 1.04 -13.75 -3.41
CA LEU A 13 -0.38 -13.77 -3.04
C LEU A 13 -1.25 -13.74 -4.30
N ASP A 14 -1.92 -14.84 -4.63
CA ASP A 14 -2.90 -14.92 -5.73
C ASP A 14 -4.36 -14.84 -5.26
N GLY A 15 -4.56 -14.80 -3.94
CA GLY A 15 -5.86 -14.69 -3.28
C GLY A 15 -6.67 -15.99 -3.25
N LYS A 16 -6.03 -17.15 -3.42
CA LYS A 16 -6.62 -18.46 -3.08
C LYS A 16 -6.65 -18.69 -1.57
N GLU A 17 -5.58 -18.29 -0.90
CA GLU A 17 -5.44 -18.35 0.56
C GLU A 17 -5.98 -17.05 1.20
N GLY A 18 -6.56 -17.17 2.38
CA GLY A 18 -6.97 -16.04 3.20
C GLY A 18 -5.81 -15.50 4.03
N VAL A 19 -6.07 -14.43 4.78
CA VAL A 19 -5.05 -13.79 5.62
C VAL A 19 -4.57 -14.72 6.73
N GLN A 20 -5.46 -15.53 7.30
CA GLN A 20 -5.12 -16.42 8.42
C GLN A 20 -4.14 -17.53 8.00
N GLU A 21 -4.21 -17.97 6.73
CA GLU A 21 -3.30 -18.97 6.19
C GLU A 21 -1.96 -18.35 5.73
N VAL A 22 -1.99 -17.09 5.28
CA VAL A 22 -0.80 -16.38 4.75
C VAL A 22 0.05 -15.77 5.86
N LEU A 23 -0.57 -15.30 6.95
CA LEU A 23 0.13 -14.61 8.04
C LEU A 23 1.27 -15.46 8.66
N PRO A 24 1.06 -16.76 9.00
CA PRO A 24 2.14 -17.61 9.51
C PRO A 24 3.28 -17.83 8.50
N GLN A 25 2.96 -17.89 7.21
CA GLN A 25 3.96 -18.02 6.14
C GLN A 25 4.86 -16.79 6.09
N LEU A 26 4.26 -15.59 6.21
CA LEU A 26 5.01 -14.34 6.26
C LEU A 26 5.84 -14.23 7.53
N GLU A 27 5.31 -14.62 8.69
CA GLU A 27 6.05 -14.66 9.96
C GLU A 27 7.26 -15.58 9.86
N ALA A 28 7.11 -16.77 9.31
CA ALA A 28 8.22 -17.71 9.11
C ALA A 28 9.26 -17.13 8.14
N LEU A 29 8.83 -16.59 7.00
CA LEU A 29 9.71 -15.98 5.98
C LEU A 29 10.54 -14.81 6.54
N THR A 30 9.94 -14.02 7.44
CA THR A 30 10.56 -12.81 8.00
C THR A 30 11.22 -13.05 9.36
N SER A 31 11.27 -14.28 9.86
CA SER A 31 11.73 -14.60 11.22
C SER A 31 11.01 -13.72 12.27
N SER A 32 9.68 -13.81 12.31
CA SER A 32 8.80 -12.96 13.14
C SER A 32 8.97 -11.46 12.86
N TYR A 33 8.98 -11.08 11.58
CA TYR A 33 9.10 -9.71 11.09
C TYR A 33 10.44 -9.01 11.39
N SER A 34 11.47 -9.73 11.82
CA SER A 34 12.80 -9.15 12.07
C SER A 34 13.56 -8.87 10.77
N ALA A 35 13.32 -9.67 9.72
CA ALA A 35 13.89 -9.47 8.39
C ALA A 35 12.89 -8.78 7.45
N PRO A 36 13.37 -7.94 6.51
CA PRO A 36 12.51 -7.40 5.46
C PRO A 36 12.03 -8.51 4.52
N ALA A 37 10.86 -8.32 3.90
CA ALA A 37 10.33 -9.23 2.90
C ALA A 37 9.72 -8.49 1.71
N GLU A 38 9.56 -9.22 0.61
CA GLU A 38 8.87 -8.73 -0.57
C GLU A 38 7.56 -9.52 -0.71
N ILE A 39 6.44 -8.80 -0.82
CA ILE A 39 5.12 -9.38 -1.08
C ILE A 39 4.76 -9.07 -2.53
N LEU A 40 4.36 -10.09 -3.27
CA LEU A 40 3.92 -9.98 -4.65
C LEU A 40 2.43 -10.30 -4.76
N ALA A 41 1.60 -9.27 -4.85
CA ALA A 41 0.16 -9.38 -4.99
C ALA A 41 -0.21 -9.54 -6.48
N VAL A 42 -0.87 -10.65 -6.82
CA VAL A 42 -1.19 -11.02 -8.19
C VAL A 42 -2.68 -10.83 -8.45
N GLY A 43 -3.01 -9.86 -9.31
CA GLY A 43 -4.39 -9.60 -9.71
C GLY A 43 -5.24 -9.00 -8.59
N GLN A 44 -6.55 -8.89 -8.82
CA GLN A 44 -7.45 -8.25 -7.85
C GLN A 44 -7.57 -9.04 -6.54
N LYS A 45 -7.64 -10.38 -6.62
CA LYS A 45 -7.76 -11.25 -5.44
C LYS A 45 -6.49 -11.18 -4.58
N GLY A 46 -5.32 -11.30 -5.20
CA GLY A 46 -4.05 -11.15 -4.51
C GLY A 46 -3.85 -9.76 -3.90
N THR A 47 -4.27 -8.71 -4.61
CA THR A 47 -4.24 -7.32 -4.10
C THR A 47 -5.13 -7.17 -2.87
N PHE A 48 -6.34 -7.73 -2.90
CA PHE A 48 -7.24 -7.70 -1.74
C PHE A 48 -6.59 -8.39 -0.53
N THR A 49 -6.11 -9.62 -0.69
CA THR A 49 -5.43 -10.37 0.38
C THR A 49 -4.20 -9.63 0.90
N ALA A 50 -3.40 -9.00 0.02
CA ALA A 50 -2.23 -8.22 0.43
C ALA A 50 -2.60 -7.02 1.31
N MET A 51 -3.66 -6.29 0.95
CA MET A 51 -4.10 -5.13 1.74
C MET A 51 -4.68 -5.56 3.09
N GLU A 52 -5.44 -6.66 3.14
CA GLU A 52 -5.92 -7.20 4.41
C GLU A 52 -4.78 -7.75 5.27
N LEU A 53 -3.79 -8.40 4.67
CA LEU A 53 -2.59 -8.88 5.36
C LEU A 53 -1.84 -7.71 6.00
N LEU A 54 -1.53 -6.65 5.23
CA LEU A 54 -0.91 -5.45 5.78
C LEU A 54 -1.73 -4.82 6.92
N ALA A 55 -3.05 -4.81 6.77
CA ALA A 55 -3.95 -4.30 7.81
C ALA A 55 -3.92 -5.14 9.10
N ALA A 56 -3.61 -6.43 9.00
CA ALA A 56 -3.52 -7.37 10.12
C ALA A 56 -2.13 -7.37 10.80
N LEU A 57 -1.07 -6.97 10.10
CA LEU A 57 0.29 -6.96 10.64
C LEU A 57 0.44 -6.01 11.84
N ARG A 58 0.85 -6.54 12.99
CA ARG A 58 1.13 -5.78 14.22
C ARG A 58 2.40 -6.30 14.87
N ARG A 59 3.18 -5.38 15.44
CA ARG A 59 4.38 -5.77 16.19
C ARG A 59 3.92 -6.42 17.49
N LYS A 60 4.50 -7.57 17.83
CA LYS A 60 4.15 -8.28 19.07
C LYS A 60 4.40 -7.34 20.26
N GLY A 61 3.37 -7.14 21.09
CA GLY A 61 3.42 -6.22 22.24
C GLY A 61 3.12 -4.75 21.90
N GLU A 62 2.96 -4.39 20.63
CA GLU A 62 2.76 -3.00 20.21
C GLU A 62 1.67 -2.85 19.16
N GLN A 63 0.47 -2.49 19.63
CA GLN A 63 -0.69 -2.35 18.76
C GLN A 63 -0.63 -1.16 17.79
N ARG A 64 0.29 -0.22 18.02
CA ARG A 64 0.42 1.03 17.26
C ARG A 64 1.49 0.99 16.17
N ALA A 65 2.38 0.00 16.18
CA ALA A 65 3.40 -0.14 15.15
C ALA A 65 2.80 -0.86 13.92
N VAL A 66 2.84 -0.19 12.76
CA VAL A 66 2.34 -0.70 11.48
C VAL A 66 3.42 -0.61 10.40
N PRO A 67 3.46 -1.55 9.43
CA PRO A 67 4.40 -1.45 8.34
C PRO A 67 4.02 -0.31 7.38
N CYS A 68 5.02 0.49 7.01
CA CYS A 68 4.94 1.40 5.88
C CYS A 68 5.56 0.73 4.66
N VAL A 69 4.80 0.63 3.58
CA VAL A 69 5.22 -0.04 2.36
C VAL A 69 5.06 0.85 1.15
N ARG A 70 5.89 0.64 0.14
CA ARG A 70 5.65 1.22 -1.18
C ARG A 70 4.91 0.24 -2.06
N LEU A 71 3.76 0.66 -2.56
CA LEU A 71 2.99 -0.10 -3.54
C LEU A 71 3.47 0.21 -4.96
N THR A 72 4.15 -0.74 -5.59
CA THR A 72 4.71 -0.58 -6.94
C THR A 72 4.04 -1.53 -7.91
N LYS A 73 3.52 -1.02 -9.03
CA LYS A 73 2.98 -1.89 -10.09
C LYS A 73 4.12 -2.67 -10.77
N VAL A 74 3.90 -3.96 -11.00
CA VAL A 74 4.84 -4.83 -11.72
C VAL A 74 4.15 -5.51 -12.91
N ASP A 75 4.95 -5.94 -13.88
CA ASP A 75 4.49 -6.64 -15.07
C ASP A 75 4.30 -8.14 -14.84
N ALA A 76 3.70 -8.81 -15.82
CA ALA A 76 3.50 -10.26 -15.77
C ALA A 76 4.83 -11.02 -15.75
N ALA A 77 5.84 -10.56 -16.49
CA ALA A 77 7.16 -11.21 -16.55
C ALA A 77 7.84 -11.29 -15.16
N THR A 78 7.71 -10.23 -14.35
CA THR A 78 8.18 -10.22 -12.96
C THR A 78 7.46 -11.27 -12.11
N VAL A 79 6.16 -11.45 -12.32
CA VAL A 79 5.37 -12.47 -11.63
C VAL A 79 5.76 -13.87 -12.09
N GLU A 80 5.90 -14.11 -13.39
CA GLU A 80 6.33 -15.39 -13.96
C GLU A 80 7.68 -15.82 -13.42
N ALA A 81 8.64 -14.88 -13.36
CA ALA A 81 9.97 -15.13 -12.80
C ALA A 81 9.88 -15.55 -11.32
N ALA A 82 9.04 -14.88 -10.52
CA ALA A 82 8.85 -15.19 -9.10
C ALA A 82 8.12 -16.52 -8.88
N THR A 83 7.30 -16.97 -9.84
CA THR A 83 6.49 -18.19 -9.73
C THR A 83 6.99 -19.35 -10.59
N LYS A 84 8.18 -19.24 -11.21
CA LYS A 84 8.73 -20.26 -12.14
C LYS A 84 8.78 -21.67 -11.55
N HIS A 85 8.96 -21.77 -10.23
CA HIS A 85 9.02 -23.05 -9.51
C HIS A 85 7.64 -23.62 -9.13
N ARG A 86 6.56 -22.86 -9.32
CA ARG A 86 5.19 -23.26 -9.00
C ARG A 86 4.51 -23.81 -10.25
N GLN A 87 4.62 -25.11 -10.49
CA GLN A 87 4.17 -25.79 -11.72
C GLN A 87 2.69 -25.55 -12.08
N THR A 88 1.83 -25.29 -11.09
CA THR A 88 0.39 -25.08 -11.28
C THR A 88 -0.03 -23.60 -11.24
N PHE A 89 0.93 -22.67 -11.15
CA PHE A 89 0.63 -21.25 -11.04
C PHE A 89 0.26 -20.67 -12.40
N ARG A 90 -0.87 -19.97 -12.45
CA ARG A 90 -1.31 -19.21 -13.62
C ARG A 90 -1.59 -17.77 -13.19
N ILE A 91 -1.00 -16.82 -13.89
CA ILE A 91 -1.30 -15.41 -13.68
C ILE A 91 -2.71 -15.16 -14.16
N GLN A 92 -3.59 -14.74 -13.26
CA GLN A 92 -4.96 -14.37 -13.58
C GLN A 92 -5.17 -12.87 -13.40
N GLY A 93 -5.70 -12.24 -14.44
CA GLY A 93 -6.05 -10.82 -14.45
C GLY A 93 -4.85 -9.89 -14.62
N TYR A 94 -5.11 -8.60 -14.43
CA TYR A 94 -4.14 -7.53 -14.53
C TYR A 94 -3.90 -6.90 -13.16
N ASN A 95 -2.95 -5.97 -13.10
CA ASN A 95 -2.62 -5.20 -11.89
C ASN A 95 -1.96 -6.06 -10.81
N HIS A 96 -0.69 -6.40 -11.06
CA HIS A 96 0.18 -7.03 -10.10
C HIS A 96 0.95 -5.94 -9.36
N TYR A 97 1.16 -6.13 -8.06
CA TYR A 97 1.85 -5.17 -7.23
C TYR A 97 2.93 -5.83 -6.38
N ARG A 98 4.06 -5.14 -6.27
CA ARG A 98 5.11 -5.42 -5.30
C ARG A 98 4.92 -4.50 -4.10
N LEU A 99 4.99 -5.08 -2.91
CA LEU A 99 5.01 -4.37 -1.63
C LEU A 99 6.30 -4.74 -0.91
N ALA A 100 7.15 -3.74 -0.66
CA ALA A 100 8.36 -3.93 0.13
C ALA A 100 8.00 -3.80 1.61
N LEU A 101 8.01 -4.92 2.34
CA LEU A 101 7.76 -4.96 3.78
C LEU A 101 9.08 -4.73 4.52
N PRO A 102 9.23 -3.63 5.29
CA PRO A 102 10.43 -3.40 6.08
C PRO A 102 10.48 -4.31 7.30
N SER A 103 11.66 -4.46 7.89
CA SER A 103 11.83 -5.06 9.23
C SER A 103 11.01 -4.31 10.27
N SER A 104 10.56 -5.01 11.31
CA SER A 104 9.68 -4.49 12.37
C SER A 104 10.29 -3.36 13.22
N GLU A 105 11.62 -3.21 13.20
CA GLU A 105 12.33 -2.06 13.79
C GLU A 105 12.02 -0.75 13.05
N ASN A 106 11.68 -0.84 11.76
CA ASN A 106 11.39 0.29 10.87
C ASN A 106 9.88 0.50 10.68
N TRP A 107 9.05 -0.18 11.47
CA TRP A 107 7.61 0.02 11.43
C TRP A 107 7.26 1.36 12.07
N LEU A 108 6.24 2.00 11.52
CA LEU A 108 5.82 3.31 11.94
C LEU A 108 4.92 3.19 13.17
N ASP A 109 5.26 3.92 14.22
CA ASP A 109 4.35 4.17 15.33
C ASP A 109 3.29 5.19 14.89
N VAL A 110 2.05 4.74 14.73
CA VAL A 110 0.95 5.61 14.28
C VAL A 110 0.62 6.73 15.28
N SER A 111 1.09 6.65 16.54
CA SER A 111 0.91 7.73 17.51
C SER A 111 1.66 9.01 17.14
N THR A 112 2.71 8.90 16.32
CA THR A 112 3.46 10.07 15.82
C THR A 112 2.77 10.74 14.65
N LEU A 113 1.70 10.15 14.10
CA LEU A 113 0.99 10.65 12.94
C LEU A 113 -0.19 11.51 13.35
N SER A 114 -0.11 12.78 13.01
CA SER A 114 -1.27 13.65 13.15
C SER A 114 -2.39 13.18 12.22
N ARG A 115 -3.62 13.13 12.75
CA ARG A 115 -4.85 12.81 12.01
C ARG A 115 -5.03 11.35 11.56
N TRP A 116 -4.18 10.42 11.99
CA TRP A 116 -4.40 8.99 11.71
C TRP A 116 -5.80 8.53 12.10
N ASP A 117 -6.29 8.97 13.27
CA ASP A 117 -7.61 8.65 13.82
C ASP A 117 -8.69 9.73 13.62
N SER A 118 -8.36 10.85 12.98
CA SER A 118 -9.28 11.98 12.91
C SER A 118 -10.47 11.67 12.01
N ALA A 119 -11.68 11.77 12.56
CA ALA A 119 -12.92 11.71 11.80
C ALA A 119 -13.11 12.94 10.88
N GLU A 120 -12.45 14.06 11.23
CA GLU A 120 -12.55 15.36 10.57
C GLU A 120 -11.46 15.60 9.52
N SER A 121 -10.56 14.63 9.30
CA SER A 121 -9.50 14.79 8.32
C SER A 121 -10.04 14.81 6.89
N ASP A 122 -9.43 15.65 6.03
CA ASP A 122 -9.56 15.58 4.58
C ASP A 122 -9.20 14.17 4.08
N LYS A 123 -10.22 13.35 3.86
CA LYS A 123 -10.10 11.98 3.37
C LYS A 123 -10.67 11.84 1.97
N LEU A 124 -10.07 10.95 1.19
CA LEU A 124 -10.58 10.56 -0.12
C LEU A 124 -11.37 9.27 0.02
N LEU A 125 -12.64 9.29 -0.37
CA LEU A 125 -13.52 8.12 -0.31
C LEU A 125 -13.55 7.39 -1.64
N VAL A 126 -13.45 6.07 -1.58
CA VAL A 126 -13.50 5.17 -2.75
C VAL A 126 -14.79 4.34 -2.68
N GLY A 127 -15.71 4.64 -3.60
CA GLY A 127 -16.94 3.89 -3.85
C GLY A 127 -16.83 2.99 -5.08
N ASN A 128 -17.94 2.37 -5.46
CA ASN A 128 -17.99 1.43 -6.59
C ASN A 128 -17.68 2.12 -7.93
N ASN A 129 -18.08 3.38 -8.10
CA ASN A 129 -17.92 4.14 -9.34
C ASN A 129 -16.67 5.02 -9.34
N THR A 130 -15.82 4.91 -8.31
CA THR A 130 -14.60 5.71 -8.23
C THR A 130 -13.64 5.28 -9.34
N SER A 131 -13.39 6.21 -10.26
CA SER A 131 -12.45 6.03 -11.35
C SER A 131 -11.01 6.14 -10.85
N VAL A 132 -10.14 5.23 -11.30
CA VAL A 132 -8.74 5.14 -10.85
C VAL A 132 -7.94 6.41 -11.16
N MET A 133 -8.09 6.98 -12.37
CA MET A 133 -7.28 8.12 -12.80
C MET A 133 -7.57 9.41 -12.02
N PRO A 134 -8.84 9.84 -11.84
CA PRO A 134 -9.16 10.97 -10.96
C PRO A 134 -8.65 10.78 -9.54
N LEU A 135 -8.80 9.58 -8.97
CA LEU A 135 -8.31 9.27 -7.63
C LEU A 135 -6.78 9.37 -7.54
N ALA A 136 -6.06 8.81 -8.52
CA ALA A 136 -4.59 8.90 -8.56
C ALA A 136 -4.11 10.35 -8.63
N LYS A 137 -4.77 11.19 -9.44
CA LYS A 137 -4.46 12.64 -9.53
C LYS A 137 -4.74 13.35 -8.21
N ALA A 138 -5.86 13.04 -7.56
CA ALA A 138 -6.20 13.60 -6.26
C ALA A 138 -5.16 13.22 -5.19
N ILE A 139 -4.73 11.95 -5.14
CA ILE A 139 -3.68 11.50 -4.22
C ILE A 139 -2.37 12.25 -4.51
N ALA A 140 -1.92 12.27 -5.76
CA ALA A 140 -0.67 12.91 -6.17
C ALA A 140 -0.67 14.43 -5.92
N GLY A 141 -1.79 15.11 -6.16
CA GLY A 141 -1.93 16.54 -5.91
C GLY A 141 -1.96 16.89 -4.43
N ARG A 142 -2.65 16.08 -3.62
CA ARG A 142 -2.80 16.33 -2.17
C ARG A 142 -1.58 15.92 -1.35
N VAL A 143 -0.85 14.87 -1.74
CA VAL A 143 0.33 14.40 -0.97
C VAL A 143 1.50 15.39 -1.00
N LYS A 144 1.65 16.12 -2.11
CA LYS A 144 2.74 17.06 -2.34
C LYS A 144 2.81 18.18 -1.27
N PRO A 145 1.73 18.94 -1.00
CA PRO A 145 1.74 20.01 0.00
C PRO A 145 1.60 19.53 1.45
N LEU A 146 1.42 18.23 1.74
CA LEU A 146 1.24 17.76 3.12
C LEU A 146 2.45 18.12 4.00
N PRO A 147 2.27 18.66 5.21
CA PRO A 147 3.38 18.82 6.15
C PRO A 147 4.03 17.49 6.54
N LYS A 148 5.25 17.57 7.07
CA LYS A 148 5.92 16.41 7.69
C LYS A 148 5.03 15.87 8.82
N ASN A 149 4.91 14.54 8.94
CA ASN A 149 4.07 13.81 9.91
C ASN A 149 2.55 13.98 9.73
N GLN A 150 2.07 14.63 8.67
CA GLN A 150 0.67 14.55 8.26
C GLN A 150 0.45 13.41 7.28
N VAL A 151 -0.77 12.88 7.28
CA VAL A 151 -1.19 11.81 6.38
C VAL A 151 -2.40 12.22 5.58
N LEU A 152 -2.45 11.78 4.33
CA LEU A 152 -3.68 11.78 3.53
C LEU A 152 -4.35 10.42 3.68
N LEU A 153 -5.59 10.39 4.14
CA LEU A 153 -6.35 9.16 4.28
C LEU A 153 -7.14 8.86 3.00
N VAL A 154 -7.08 7.63 2.54
CA VAL A 154 -7.91 7.10 1.45
C VAL A 154 -8.68 5.90 1.99
N GLU A 155 -10.00 5.96 1.96
CA GLU A 155 -10.87 4.97 2.61
C GLU A 155 -11.80 4.29 1.62
N THR A 156 -12.07 3.00 1.86
CA THR A 156 -13.15 2.29 1.20
C THR A 156 -13.89 1.40 2.18
N VAL A 157 -15.22 1.34 2.04
CA VAL A 157 -16.07 0.50 2.88
C VAL A 157 -15.96 -0.96 2.40
N LEU A 158 -15.78 -1.89 3.34
CA LEU A 158 -15.75 -3.34 3.09
C LEU A 158 -17.14 -3.99 3.28
N ARG A 159 -18.19 -3.35 2.73
CA ARG A 159 -19.59 -3.83 2.75
C ARG A 159 -20.00 -4.48 1.43
N GLY A 160 -20.95 -5.41 1.47
CA GLY A 160 -21.56 -5.99 0.25
C GLY A 160 -20.87 -7.28 -0.18
N ASP A 161 -21.08 -7.66 -1.44
CA ASP A 161 -20.52 -8.88 -2.02
C ASP A 161 -18.98 -8.81 -2.09
N ARG A 162 -18.35 -9.99 -2.07
CA ARG A 162 -16.89 -10.17 -2.11
C ARG A 162 -16.26 -9.56 -3.36
N ASP A 163 -16.90 -9.63 -4.51
CA ASP A 163 -16.37 -9.11 -5.77
C ASP A 163 -16.42 -7.58 -5.81
N GLN A 164 -17.49 -6.96 -5.30
CA GLN A 164 -17.51 -5.50 -5.10
C GLN A 164 -16.43 -5.01 -4.13
N LYS A 165 -16.17 -5.73 -3.02
CA LYS A 165 -15.07 -5.39 -2.11
C LYS A 165 -13.72 -5.46 -2.82
N ARG A 166 -13.45 -6.56 -3.54
CA ARG A 166 -12.21 -6.76 -4.31
C ARG A 166 -12.01 -5.67 -5.35
N LEU A 167 -13.06 -5.29 -6.07
CA LEU A 167 -13.01 -4.24 -7.09
C LEU A 167 -12.60 -2.90 -6.47
N ARG A 168 -13.26 -2.47 -5.39
CA ARG A 168 -12.94 -1.20 -4.72
C ARG A 168 -11.52 -1.17 -4.17
N VAL A 169 -11.08 -2.25 -3.51
CA VAL A 169 -9.71 -2.35 -2.99
C VAL A 169 -8.69 -2.36 -4.13
N SER A 170 -8.97 -3.03 -5.25
CA SER A 170 -8.12 -3.00 -6.43
C SER A 170 -8.05 -1.61 -7.06
N HIS A 171 -9.18 -0.88 -7.17
CA HIS A 171 -9.19 0.49 -7.66
C HIS A 171 -8.37 1.43 -6.78
N LEU A 172 -8.54 1.30 -5.45
CA LEU A 172 -7.75 2.04 -4.47
C LEU A 172 -6.25 1.76 -4.65
N ALA A 173 -5.85 0.48 -4.62
CA ALA A 173 -4.46 0.07 -4.80
C ALA A 173 -3.87 0.57 -6.13
N ASN A 174 -4.65 0.49 -7.22
CA ASN A 174 -4.22 0.99 -8.53
C ASN A 174 -4.01 2.50 -8.54
N ALA A 175 -4.90 3.25 -7.90
CA ALA A 175 -4.76 4.69 -7.80
C ALA A 175 -3.53 5.09 -6.97
N VAL A 176 -3.31 4.42 -5.84
CA VAL A 176 -2.13 4.62 -4.98
C VAL A 176 -0.83 4.31 -5.73
N ALA A 177 -0.76 3.16 -6.40
CA ALA A 177 0.41 2.76 -7.17
C ALA A 177 0.71 3.73 -8.33
N ARG A 178 -0.33 4.19 -9.05
CA ARG A 178 -0.18 5.18 -10.13
C ARG A 178 0.29 6.53 -9.61
N ALA A 179 -0.30 7.00 -8.51
CA ALA A 179 0.13 8.23 -7.87
C ALA A 179 1.59 8.13 -7.43
N SER A 180 2.00 7.03 -6.79
CA SER A 180 3.39 6.79 -6.37
C SER A 180 4.34 6.80 -7.57
N ALA A 181 3.96 6.13 -8.68
CA ALA A 181 4.75 6.12 -9.90
C ALA A 181 4.97 7.52 -10.48
N TRP A 182 3.96 8.39 -10.48
CA TRP A 182 4.11 9.78 -10.92
C TRP A 182 5.01 10.62 -10.02
N GLN A 183 5.04 10.34 -8.71
CA GLN A 183 5.91 11.05 -7.78
C GLN A 183 7.37 10.62 -7.92
N VAL A 184 7.62 9.33 -8.19
CA VAL A 184 8.98 8.77 -8.33
C VAL A 184 9.55 8.97 -9.73
N ARG A 185 8.70 8.93 -10.76
CA ARG A 185 9.06 9.09 -12.17
C ARG A 185 8.06 10.05 -12.83
N PRO A 186 8.16 11.36 -12.58
CA PRO A 186 7.29 12.32 -13.23
C PRO A 186 7.54 12.35 -14.73
N VAL A 187 6.48 12.56 -15.50
CA VAL A 187 6.58 12.82 -16.95
C VAL A 187 7.31 14.15 -17.21
N ASP A 188 7.12 15.11 -16.31
CA ASP A 188 7.72 16.44 -16.36
C ASP A 188 8.52 16.67 -15.09
N ALA A 189 9.85 16.63 -15.21
CA ALA A 189 10.78 16.76 -14.09
C ALA A 189 10.78 18.16 -13.45
N THR A 190 10.19 19.17 -14.11
CA THR A 190 10.08 20.52 -13.56
C THR A 190 8.95 20.64 -12.53
N LYS A 191 7.99 19.70 -12.55
CA LYS A 191 6.87 19.70 -11.60
C LYS A 191 7.35 19.17 -10.25
N PRO A 192 7.06 19.87 -9.14
CA PRO A 192 7.54 19.40 -7.87
C PRO A 192 6.80 18.11 -7.49
N THR A 193 7.58 17.08 -7.20
CA THR A 193 7.11 15.77 -6.76
C THR A 193 7.52 15.49 -5.33
N ARG A 194 6.82 14.55 -4.70
CA ARG A 194 7.18 14.02 -3.39
C ARG A 194 6.78 12.56 -3.29
N PRO A 195 7.76 11.64 -3.31
CA PRO A 195 7.51 10.22 -3.06
C PRO A 195 6.79 10.01 -1.73
N PHE A 196 6.07 8.90 -1.61
CA PHE A 196 5.36 8.54 -0.41
C PHE A 196 5.34 7.01 -0.24
N ASP A 197 5.18 6.58 1.00
CA ASP A 197 4.83 5.21 1.36
C ASP A 197 3.40 5.17 1.88
N CYS A 198 2.86 3.98 2.05
CA CYS A 198 1.52 3.80 2.60
C CYS A 198 1.50 2.82 3.76
N ALA A 199 0.61 3.09 4.71
CA ALA A 199 0.27 2.18 5.79
C ALA A 199 -1.22 1.85 5.69
N VAL A 200 -1.59 0.63 6.06
CA VAL A 200 -2.94 0.10 5.86
C VAL A 200 -3.50 -0.37 7.18
N ARG A 201 -4.78 -0.11 7.42
CA ARG A 201 -5.53 -0.71 8.53
C ARG A 201 -6.98 -0.96 8.15
N ILE A 202 -7.62 -1.86 8.88
CA ILE A 202 -9.07 -2.04 8.86
C ILE A 202 -9.63 -1.45 10.15
N ARG A 203 -10.57 -0.52 10.03
CA ARG A 203 -11.29 0.08 11.16
C ARG A 203 -12.69 -0.50 11.26
N THR A 204 -13.13 -0.78 12.47
CA THR A 204 -14.52 -1.10 12.80
C THR A 204 -15.11 0.06 13.60
N THR A 205 -15.92 0.89 12.96
CA THR A 205 -16.60 2.03 13.60
C THR A 205 -17.99 1.62 14.09
N GLY A 206 -18.06 0.98 15.26
CA GLY A 206 -19.33 0.59 15.87
C GLY A 206 -20.17 -0.37 15.02
N PRO A 207 -21.49 -0.16 14.85
CA PRO A 207 -22.35 -1.03 14.04
C PRO A 207 -22.12 -0.89 12.52
N GLU A 208 -21.24 0.02 12.10
CA GLU A 208 -20.96 0.26 10.70
C GLU A 208 -20.09 -0.85 10.09
N SER A 209 -20.16 -0.97 8.76
CA SER A 209 -19.32 -1.93 8.03
C SER A 209 -17.85 -1.58 8.15
N PRO A 210 -16.95 -2.59 8.22
CA PRO A 210 -15.52 -2.35 8.32
C PRO A 210 -15.01 -1.48 7.18
N ILE A 211 -14.04 -0.61 7.45
CA ILE A 211 -13.43 0.32 6.48
C ILE A 211 -11.98 -0.06 6.30
N LEU A 212 -11.56 -0.29 5.06
CA LEU A 212 -10.14 -0.33 4.71
C LEU A 212 -9.65 1.11 4.57
N GLN A 213 -8.73 1.50 5.43
CA GLN A 213 -8.09 2.81 5.42
C GLN A 213 -6.63 2.65 4.98
N VAL A 214 -6.24 3.44 3.98
CA VAL A 214 -4.86 3.57 3.51
C VAL A 214 -4.39 4.98 3.80
N ALA A 215 -3.41 5.10 4.67
CA ALA A 215 -2.73 6.36 4.93
C ALA A 215 -1.57 6.53 3.96
N ILE A 216 -1.51 7.69 3.33
CA ILE A 216 -0.45 8.10 2.41
C ILE A 216 0.51 9.00 3.18
N LEU A 217 1.78 8.59 3.26
CA LEU A 217 2.81 9.21 4.08
C LEU A 217 3.92 9.79 3.20
N PRO A 218 3.99 11.11 3.03
CA PRO A 218 5.02 11.72 2.20
C PRO A 218 6.42 11.52 2.80
N ILE A 219 7.40 11.30 1.93
CA ILE A 219 8.81 11.09 2.27
C ILE A 219 9.60 12.35 1.90
N GLY A 220 10.57 12.70 2.74
CA GLY A 220 11.42 13.88 2.52
C GLY A 220 10.74 15.21 2.87
N ALA A 221 11.40 16.32 2.54
CA ALA A 221 10.89 17.67 2.79
C ALA A 221 9.75 18.04 1.82
N GLN A 222 8.94 19.03 2.18
CA GLN A 222 7.98 19.63 1.25
C GLN A 222 8.76 20.30 0.10
N PRO A 223 8.35 20.10 -1.16
CA PRO A 223 8.92 20.86 -2.27
C PRO A 223 8.66 22.34 -2.06
N GLN A 224 9.69 23.17 -2.18
CA GLN A 224 9.51 24.62 -2.25
C GLN A 224 8.70 24.91 -3.52
N LEU A 225 7.53 25.53 -3.36
CA LEU A 225 6.80 26.05 -4.50
C LEU A 225 7.59 27.24 -5.04
N PRO A 226 7.75 27.39 -6.37
CA PRO A 226 8.34 28.61 -6.92
C PRO A 226 7.50 29.79 -6.41
N GLU A 227 8.16 30.77 -5.79
CA GLU A 227 7.50 32.00 -5.38
C GLU A 227 6.84 32.60 -6.63
N GLU A 228 5.52 32.79 -6.57
CA GLU A 228 4.81 33.47 -7.65
C GLU A 228 5.37 34.88 -7.72
N THR A 229 6.18 35.18 -8.73
CA THR A 229 6.64 36.54 -8.98
C THR A 229 5.38 37.38 -9.26
N PRO A 230 5.03 38.36 -8.42
CA PRO A 230 3.88 39.20 -8.69
C PRO A 230 4.09 39.91 -10.04
N GLN A 231 3.13 39.75 -10.95
CA GLN A 231 3.08 40.47 -12.23
C GLN A 231 2.57 41.89 -12.03
#